data_AF-A0A968JVP9-F1
#
_entry.id   AF-A0A968JVP9-F1
#
_cell.length_a   1.000
_cell.length_b   1.000
_cell.length_c   1.000
_cell.angle_alpha   90.00
_cell.angle_beta   90.00
_cell.angle_gamma   90.00
#
_symmetry.space_group_name_H-M   'P 1'
#
loop_
_entity.id
_entity.type
_entity.pdbx_description
1 polymer ?
#
loop_
_entity_poly.entity_id
_entity_poly.type
_entity_poly.pdbx_seq_one_letter_code
_entity_poly.pdbx_strand_id
1 'polypeptide(L)'
;MRFSGFTCVKILSASLIFLFSSCNVAKRLPADDKLYKGADIQIENGGFFSNFGLKGELSDAVQPEPNRRILGIIPFRLWLYQIAGDSVPEKGLRHWLKEKVGEPPVIYNDAFPERSGNNIRNYLFNHGYFDSDVDVDVLSKKHSVSLQFNVKPNEAYTIREYFYPEVRDSLTFYIQQSREEALIESGETYNLDELSNERNRINDFLKNNGFYAFSPEYLIFRVDSNVLDKKLKVYLEVKSDIPETAFTIYRVNDVFVYPDFVLGGDTQHCDTTQIRSYSFITCNPNIRPVSISRALLLEKGDIYSLSDYNATLNKIMGLGMFKFANIEFTSLMPDTALLNAGVYLTQVIPRSFRAELQAVSKSNDFVGPGLNLSYTDRNFFRGAEMFSFSMFSGLETQFSGRQSGLFSYEIRLESEMLIPRFIVPFVNANNFLSRQYTAHTNIRAAFGFADRVNYFTNRSVNLSYGYTWRETPAKSHDFTLINIDYSNLGKIFPLFDSLLSADELVRQSFQDRFIFSLIYNSC
;
A
#
# COMPACT_ATOMS: atom_id res chain seq x y z
N MET A 1 -11.60 -40.58 -43.77
CA MET A 1 -10.47 -40.80 -42.85
C MET A 1 -10.52 -39.75 -41.74
N ARG A 2 -11.11 -40.08 -40.59
CA ARG A 2 -11.16 -39.21 -39.41
C ARG A 2 -10.88 -40.09 -38.19
N PHE A 3 -9.61 -40.16 -37.80
CA PHE A 3 -9.16 -40.73 -36.53
C PHE A 3 -7.85 -40.03 -36.16
N SER A 4 -7.78 -39.51 -34.92
CA SER A 4 -6.57 -39.41 -34.05
C SER A 4 -6.40 -38.13 -33.20
N GLY A 5 -7.34 -37.18 -33.17
CA GLY A 5 -7.19 -35.97 -32.33
C GLY A 5 -7.47 -36.18 -30.83
N PHE A 6 -8.55 -36.90 -30.50
CA PHE A 6 -9.01 -37.04 -29.11
C PHE A 6 -8.22 -38.05 -28.27
N THR A 7 -7.63 -39.07 -28.90
CA THR A 7 -6.74 -40.02 -28.23
C THR A 7 -5.40 -39.39 -27.90
N CYS A 8 -4.88 -38.48 -28.74
CA CYS A 8 -3.61 -37.79 -28.49
C CYS A 8 -3.68 -36.85 -27.27
N VAL A 9 -4.79 -36.10 -27.10
CA VAL A 9 -4.98 -35.22 -25.94
C VAL A 9 -5.15 -36.03 -24.64
N LYS A 10 -5.91 -37.13 -24.67
CA LYS A 10 -6.06 -38.02 -23.50
C LYS A 10 -4.77 -38.74 -23.12
N ILE A 11 -3.96 -39.15 -24.11
CA ILE A 11 -2.64 -39.78 -23.90
C ILE A 11 -1.62 -38.73 -23.42
N LEU A 12 -1.66 -37.49 -23.92
CA LEU A 12 -0.82 -36.40 -23.40
C LEU A 12 -1.19 -36.03 -21.96
N SER A 13 -2.48 -35.93 -21.62
CA SER A 13 -2.91 -35.66 -20.24
C SER A 13 -2.61 -36.83 -19.30
N ALA A 14 -2.73 -38.07 -19.75
CA ALA A 14 -2.38 -39.26 -18.96
C ALA A 14 -0.85 -39.41 -18.80
N SER A 15 -0.06 -39.12 -19.83
CA SER A 15 1.41 -39.08 -19.75
C SER A 15 1.92 -37.94 -18.88
N LEU A 16 1.26 -36.78 -18.89
CA LEU A 16 1.60 -35.67 -17.99
C LEU A 16 1.36 -36.08 -16.52
N ILE A 17 0.24 -36.74 -16.23
CA ILE A 17 -0.08 -37.27 -14.89
C ILE A 17 0.89 -38.40 -14.48
N PHE A 18 1.33 -39.26 -15.40
CA PHE A 18 2.33 -40.30 -15.14
C PHE A 18 3.77 -39.78 -14.99
N LEU A 19 4.13 -38.67 -15.62
CA LEU A 19 5.43 -38.01 -15.42
C LEU A 19 5.54 -37.36 -14.03
N PHE A 20 4.41 -36.99 -13.41
CA PHE A 20 4.39 -36.38 -12.08
C PHE A 20 4.29 -37.39 -10.92
N SER A 21 3.87 -38.64 -11.16
CA SER A 21 3.72 -39.65 -10.10
C SER A 21 5.03 -40.38 -9.70
N SER A 22 6.13 -40.20 -10.46
CA SER A 22 7.43 -40.82 -10.13
C SER A 22 8.42 -39.90 -9.37
N CYS A 23 8.09 -38.61 -9.21
CA CYS A 23 8.98 -37.63 -8.60
C CYS A 23 8.91 -37.64 -7.07
N ASN A 24 9.52 -38.65 -6.43
CA ASN A 24 9.80 -38.59 -5.01
C ASN A 24 11.06 -37.72 -4.76
N VAL A 25 10.86 -36.41 -4.84
CA VAL A 25 11.87 -35.34 -4.61
C VAL A 25 12.67 -35.56 -3.31
N ALA A 26 12.04 -36.14 -2.28
CA ALA A 26 12.71 -36.47 -1.03
C ALA A 26 13.78 -37.59 -1.13
N LYS A 27 13.75 -38.46 -2.16
CA LYS A 27 14.74 -39.54 -2.34
C LYS A 27 16.11 -39.07 -2.81
N ARG A 28 16.23 -37.83 -3.30
CA ARG A 28 17.49 -37.24 -3.79
C ARG A 28 18.31 -36.56 -2.70
N LEU A 29 17.83 -36.57 -1.46
CA LEU A 29 18.57 -36.06 -0.31
C LEU A 29 19.67 -37.06 0.12
N PRO A 30 20.76 -36.59 0.75
CA PRO A 30 21.72 -37.45 1.43
C PRO A 30 21.03 -38.45 2.37
N ALA A 31 21.67 -39.60 2.61
CA ALA A 31 21.03 -40.73 3.30
C ALA A 31 20.55 -40.39 4.72
N ASP A 32 21.20 -39.43 5.39
CA ASP A 32 20.91 -39.01 6.76
C ASP A 32 19.95 -37.81 6.83
N ASP A 33 19.71 -37.13 5.70
CA ASP A 33 18.85 -35.95 5.64
C ASP A 33 17.38 -36.31 5.38
N LYS A 34 16.49 -35.65 6.10
CA LYS A 34 15.03 -35.78 5.90
C LYS A 34 14.42 -34.44 5.51
N LEU A 35 13.59 -34.46 4.47
CA LEU A 35 12.84 -33.27 4.04
C LEU A 35 11.78 -32.91 5.09
N TYR A 36 11.79 -31.67 5.56
CA TYR A 36 10.71 -31.12 6.36
C TYR A 36 9.49 -30.85 5.47
N LYS A 37 8.35 -31.47 5.80
CA LYS A 37 7.10 -31.38 5.02
C LYS A 37 6.08 -30.38 5.56
N GLY A 38 6.37 -29.74 6.69
CA GLY A 38 5.48 -28.82 7.38
C GLY A 38 4.99 -29.37 8.72
N ALA A 39 4.18 -28.56 9.39
CA ALA A 39 3.45 -28.94 10.58
C ALA A 39 1.94 -28.91 10.33
N ASP A 40 1.21 -29.75 11.07
CA ASP A 40 -0.24 -29.64 11.23
C ASP A 40 -0.54 -29.34 12.70
N ILE A 41 -1.62 -28.58 12.94
CA ILE A 41 -2.06 -28.19 14.28
C ILE A 41 -3.43 -28.82 14.54
N GLN A 42 -3.52 -29.56 15.64
CA GLN A 42 -4.75 -30.11 16.20
C GLN A 42 -5.07 -29.39 17.50
N ILE A 43 -6.24 -28.76 17.56
CA ILE A 43 -6.68 -28.01 18.73
C ILE A 43 -7.69 -28.89 19.49
N GLU A 44 -7.40 -29.20 20.74
CA GLU A 44 -8.33 -29.91 21.61
C GLU A 44 -9.43 -28.96 22.09
N ASN A 45 -10.69 -29.42 22.00
CA ASN A 45 -11.90 -28.76 22.49
C ASN A 45 -12.14 -27.32 22.01
N GLY A 46 -12.92 -27.19 20.94
CA GLY A 46 -13.62 -25.96 20.56
C GLY A 46 -14.59 -26.24 19.42
N GLY A 47 -15.59 -25.39 19.22
CA GLY A 47 -16.53 -25.52 18.10
C GLY A 47 -15.79 -25.41 16.76
N PHE A 48 -16.33 -26.02 15.71
CA PHE A 48 -15.68 -26.06 14.38
C PHE A 48 -15.24 -24.67 13.87
N PHE A 49 -16.05 -23.63 14.13
CA PHE A 49 -15.78 -22.27 13.66
C PHE A 49 -14.74 -21.51 14.51
N SER A 50 -14.68 -21.71 15.83
CA SER A 50 -13.65 -21.09 16.69
C SER A 50 -12.26 -21.68 16.41
N ASN A 51 -12.21 -22.97 16.09
CA ASN A 51 -10.95 -23.66 15.85
C ASN A 51 -10.34 -23.34 14.48
N PHE A 52 -11.14 -22.93 13.50
CA PHE A 52 -10.65 -22.63 12.16
C PHE A 52 -9.83 -21.33 12.11
N GLY A 53 -10.29 -20.27 12.78
CA GLY A 53 -9.56 -18.99 12.88
C GLY A 53 -8.24 -19.16 13.63
N LEU A 54 -8.30 -19.70 14.85
CA LEU A 54 -7.13 -19.92 15.70
C LEU A 54 -6.10 -20.87 15.04
N LYS A 55 -6.54 -21.89 14.30
CA LYS A 55 -5.63 -22.79 13.58
C LYS A 55 -4.82 -22.05 12.50
N GLY A 56 -5.41 -21.08 11.81
CA GLY A 56 -4.71 -20.24 10.84
C GLY A 56 -3.60 -19.43 11.51
N GLU A 57 -3.94 -18.72 12.57
CA GLU A 57 -3.02 -17.86 13.32
C GLU A 57 -1.86 -18.65 13.96
N LEU A 58 -2.15 -19.82 14.53
CA LEU A 58 -1.12 -20.70 15.10
C LEU A 58 -0.22 -21.32 14.02
N SER A 59 -0.74 -21.53 12.80
CA SER A 59 0.06 -22.05 11.69
C SER A 59 1.14 -21.07 11.25
N ASP A 60 0.85 -19.77 11.31
CA ASP A 60 1.81 -18.71 10.99
C ASP A 60 2.93 -18.59 12.04
N ALA A 61 2.70 -19.08 13.27
CA ALA A 61 3.71 -19.12 14.33
C ALA A 61 4.75 -20.25 14.14
N VAL A 62 4.47 -21.25 13.30
CA VAL A 62 5.36 -22.39 13.06
C VAL A 62 6.50 -21.99 12.13
N GLN A 63 7.74 -22.19 12.58
CA GLN A 63 8.94 -21.93 11.77
C GLN A 63 9.95 -23.09 11.79
N PRO A 64 10.62 -23.39 10.66
CA PRO A 64 10.50 -22.73 9.35
C PRO A 64 9.28 -23.20 8.53
N GLU A 65 8.87 -22.42 7.52
CA GLU A 65 7.89 -22.88 6.53
C GLU A 65 8.47 -24.02 5.67
N PRO A 66 7.66 -25.03 5.29
CA PRO A 66 8.09 -26.04 4.34
C PRO A 66 8.19 -25.50 2.92
N ASN A 67 8.86 -26.24 2.04
CA ASN A 67 8.99 -25.85 0.65
C ASN A 67 7.64 -25.60 -0.05
N ARG A 68 7.56 -24.52 -0.83
CA ARG A 68 6.31 -24.09 -1.46
C ARG A 68 5.77 -25.13 -2.44
N ARG A 69 4.45 -25.33 -2.40
CA ARG A 69 3.73 -26.26 -3.28
C ARG A 69 2.72 -25.54 -4.16
N ILE A 70 2.69 -25.91 -5.44
CA ILE A 70 1.63 -25.49 -6.36
C ILE A 70 0.39 -26.33 -6.04
N LEU A 71 -0.74 -25.64 -5.84
CA LEU A 71 -2.05 -26.24 -5.47
C LEU A 71 -1.97 -27.10 -4.19
N GLY A 72 -1.04 -26.80 -3.28
CA GLY A 72 -0.84 -27.55 -2.02
C GLY A 72 -0.19 -28.94 -2.16
N ILE A 73 -0.02 -29.45 -3.38
CA ILE A 73 0.37 -30.85 -3.63
C ILE A 73 1.77 -30.95 -4.25
N ILE A 74 2.11 -30.07 -5.19
CA ILE A 74 3.28 -30.28 -6.07
C ILE A 74 4.44 -29.37 -5.63
N PRO A 75 5.55 -29.89 -5.08
CA PRO A 75 6.73 -29.10 -4.70
C PRO A 75 7.58 -28.75 -5.94
N PHE A 76 7.00 -28.00 -6.88
CA PHE A 76 7.57 -27.74 -8.21
C PHE A 76 8.89 -26.99 -8.15
N ARG A 77 9.01 -25.98 -7.28
CA ARG A 77 10.24 -25.20 -7.13
C ARG A 77 11.39 -26.04 -6.57
N LEU A 78 11.10 -26.88 -5.58
CA LEU A 78 12.07 -27.83 -5.05
C LEU A 78 12.52 -28.84 -6.11
N TRP A 79 11.59 -29.31 -6.94
CA TRP A 79 11.91 -30.20 -8.05
C TRP A 79 12.84 -29.53 -9.08
N LEU A 80 12.58 -28.27 -9.44
CA LEU A 80 13.46 -27.49 -10.33
C LEU A 80 14.86 -27.31 -9.73
N TYR A 81 14.95 -27.02 -8.44
CA TYR A 81 16.21 -26.92 -7.71
C TYR A 81 17.03 -28.22 -7.80
N GLN A 82 16.37 -29.37 -7.56
CA GLN A 82 17.03 -30.67 -7.63
C GLN A 82 17.40 -31.13 -9.05
N ILE A 83 16.73 -30.63 -10.09
CA ILE A 83 17.09 -30.91 -11.49
C ILE A 83 18.32 -30.11 -11.93
N ALA A 84 18.49 -28.90 -11.40
CA ALA A 84 19.65 -28.07 -11.74
C ALA A 84 20.98 -28.72 -11.32
N GLY A 85 20.97 -29.59 -10.31
CA GLY A 85 22.11 -30.36 -9.81
C GLY A 85 22.95 -29.62 -8.77
N ASP A 86 23.92 -30.31 -8.17
CA ASP A 86 24.74 -29.75 -7.08
C ASP A 86 25.81 -28.79 -7.59
N SER A 87 26.45 -29.10 -8.72
CA SER A 87 27.45 -28.27 -9.39
C SER A 87 26.84 -27.46 -10.54
N VAL A 88 26.52 -26.20 -10.26
CA VAL A 88 25.93 -25.28 -11.23
C VAL A 88 26.92 -24.16 -11.57
N PRO A 89 27.16 -23.84 -12.86
CA PRO A 89 28.03 -22.73 -13.25
C PRO A 89 27.50 -21.39 -12.72
N GLU A 90 28.36 -20.39 -12.56
CA GLU A 90 27.98 -19.05 -12.05
C GLU A 90 27.00 -18.29 -12.95
N LYS A 91 26.84 -18.71 -14.21
CA LYS A 91 25.94 -18.08 -15.20
C LYS A 91 25.28 -19.14 -16.08
N GLY A 92 24.08 -18.82 -16.58
CA GLY A 92 23.36 -19.64 -17.56
C GLY A 92 22.02 -20.20 -17.05
N LEU A 93 21.35 -20.99 -17.90
CA LEU A 93 19.99 -21.49 -17.65
C LEU A 93 19.90 -22.35 -16.37
N ARG A 94 20.91 -23.18 -16.08
CA ARG A 94 20.94 -24.00 -14.85
C ARG A 94 21.09 -23.16 -13.58
N HIS A 95 21.89 -22.09 -13.63
CA HIS A 95 22.03 -21.13 -12.53
C HIS A 95 20.71 -20.40 -12.28
N TRP A 96 20.08 -19.91 -13.35
CA TRP A 96 18.77 -19.28 -13.26
C TRP A 96 17.69 -20.24 -12.72
N LEU A 97 17.67 -21.49 -13.17
CA LEU A 97 16.74 -22.52 -12.66
C LEU A 97 16.95 -22.81 -11.17
N LYS A 98 18.20 -22.88 -10.68
CA LYS A 98 18.50 -23.17 -9.27
C LYS A 98 18.23 -21.97 -8.36
N GLU A 99 18.71 -20.79 -8.73
CA GLU A 99 18.78 -19.60 -7.86
C GLU A 99 17.59 -18.64 -8.01
N LYS A 100 16.93 -18.60 -9.18
CA LYS A 100 15.83 -17.65 -9.44
C LYS A 100 14.45 -18.29 -9.43
N VAL A 101 14.33 -19.57 -9.79
CA VAL A 101 13.04 -20.26 -9.92
C VAL A 101 12.90 -21.42 -8.93
N GLY A 102 14.00 -22.11 -8.65
CA GLY A 102 14.06 -23.22 -7.71
C GLY A 102 14.06 -22.78 -6.26
N GLU A 103 13.84 -23.73 -5.36
CA GLU A 103 13.87 -23.53 -3.91
C GLU A 103 14.67 -24.66 -3.26
N PRO A 104 15.69 -24.37 -2.42
CA PRO A 104 16.48 -25.41 -1.77
C PRO A 104 15.64 -26.24 -0.78
N PRO A 105 15.95 -27.53 -0.57
CA PRO A 105 15.21 -28.36 0.38
C PRO A 105 15.29 -27.81 1.80
N VAL A 106 14.15 -27.69 2.46
CA VAL A 106 14.11 -27.44 3.91
C VAL A 106 14.39 -28.76 4.62
N ILE A 107 15.59 -28.90 5.17
CA ILE A 107 16.01 -30.10 5.90
C ILE A 107 15.52 -30.01 7.34
N TYR A 108 14.94 -31.10 7.84
CA TYR A 108 14.50 -31.19 9.21
C TYR A 108 15.69 -31.05 10.18
N ASN A 109 15.47 -30.28 11.24
CA ASN A 109 16.41 -30.07 12.34
C ASN A 109 15.68 -30.35 13.66
N ASP A 110 16.36 -31.00 14.61
CA ASP A 110 15.80 -31.37 15.91
C ASP A 110 15.39 -30.15 16.78
N ALA A 111 15.84 -28.94 16.44
CA ALA A 111 15.39 -27.70 17.08
C ALA A 111 14.03 -27.21 16.58
N PHE A 112 13.53 -27.69 15.43
CA PHE A 112 12.26 -27.21 14.85
C PHE A 112 11.03 -27.48 15.73
N PRO A 113 10.85 -28.69 16.30
CA PRO A 113 9.70 -28.98 17.16
C PRO A 113 9.64 -28.05 18.38
N GLU A 114 10.76 -27.91 19.09
CA GLU A 114 10.84 -27.07 20.30
C GLU A 114 10.64 -25.59 19.97
N ARG A 115 11.32 -25.07 18.94
CA ARG A 115 11.19 -23.67 18.52
C ARG A 115 9.75 -23.33 18.12
N SER A 116 9.15 -24.16 17.27
CA SER A 116 7.77 -23.94 16.83
C SER A 116 6.76 -24.12 17.98
N GLY A 117 6.97 -25.10 18.86
CA GLY A 117 6.15 -25.28 20.06
C GLY A 117 6.24 -24.07 21.00
N ASN A 118 7.43 -23.51 21.19
CA ASN A 118 7.63 -22.28 21.97
C ASN A 118 6.94 -21.08 21.30
N ASN A 119 6.99 -20.95 19.97
CA ASN A 119 6.28 -19.88 19.25
C ASN A 119 4.76 -19.98 19.43
N ILE A 120 4.19 -21.18 19.31
CA ILE A 120 2.76 -21.44 19.54
C ILE A 120 2.40 -21.08 20.98
N ARG A 121 3.18 -21.54 21.97
CA ARG A 121 2.95 -21.19 23.39
C ARG A 121 3.04 -19.69 23.64
N ASN A 122 4.02 -19.00 23.07
CA ASN A 122 4.17 -17.55 23.21
C ASN A 122 3.00 -16.80 22.56
N TYR A 123 2.52 -17.26 21.39
CA TYR A 123 1.35 -16.68 20.74
C TYR A 123 0.12 -16.81 21.64
N LEU A 124 -0.16 -18.02 22.14
CA LEU A 124 -1.27 -18.30 23.04
C LEU A 124 -1.17 -17.48 24.34
N PHE A 125 0.03 -17.41 24.93
CA PHE A 125 0.30 -16.60 26.12
C PHE A 125 0.01 -15.12 25.86
N ASN A 126 0.45 -14.57 24.73
CA ASN A 126 0.19 -13.18 24.37
C ASN A 126 -1.30 -12.90 24.09
N HIS A 127 -2.10 -13.93 23.82
CA HIS A 127 -3.55 -13.87 23.60
C HIS A 127 -4.35 -14.40 24.81
N GLY A 128 -3.76 -14.42 26.00
CA GLY A 128 -4.48 -14.65 27.25
C GLY A 128 -4.68 -16.11 27.64
N TYR A 129 -4.11 -17.06 26.88
CA TYR A 129 -4.14 -18.48 27.19
C TYR A 129 -2.90 -18.89 28.00
N PHE A 130 -2.78 -18.35 29.22
CA PHE A 130 -1.59 -18.51 30.06
C PHE A 130 -1.33 -19.95 30.53
N ASP A 131 -2.40 -20.73 30.68
CA ASP A 131 -2.34 -22.14 31.11
C ASP A 131 -2.32 -23.11 29.91
N SER A 132 -1.99 -22.63 28.70
CA SER A 132 -2.02 -23.47 27.49
C SER A 132 -0.93 -24.55 27.50
N ASP A 133 -1.25 -25.68 26.86
CA ASP A 133 -0.34 -26.81 26.68
C ASP A 133 -0.13 -27.10 25.19
N VAL A 134 1.10 -27.44 24.81
CA VAL A 134 1.49 -27.67 23.41
C VAL A 134 2.45 -28.83 23.36
N ASP A 135 1.92 -29.96 22.91
CA ASP A 135 2.68 -31.18 22.64
C ASP A 135 3.01 -31.27 21.15
N VAL A 136 4.09 -31.99 20.82
CA VAL A 136 4.51 -32.21 19.43
C VAL A 136 4.85 -33.65 19.16
N ASP A 137 4.18 -34.23 18.17
CA ASP A 137 4.49 -35.54 17.61
C ASP A 137 5.36 -35.39 16.36
N VAL A 138 6.55 -36.00 16.39
CA VAL A 138 7.48 -36.01 15.25
C VAL A 138 7.19 -37.22 14.36
N LEU A 139 6.45 -36.98 13.27
CA LEU A 139 6.06 -38.01 12.31
C LEU A 139 7.17 -38.25 11.28
N SER A 140 8.15 -39.07 11.66
CA SER A 140 9.29 -39.42 10.81
C SER A 140 8.95 -40.57 9.84
N LYS A 141 9.18 -40.33 8.54
CA LYS A 141 9.18 -41.33 7.46
C LYS A 141 10.59 -41.46 6.88
N LYS A 142 10.81 -42.46 6.02
CA LYS A 142 12.13 -42.81 5.44
C LYS A 142 12.93 -41.62 4.90
N HIS A 143 12.29 -40.64 4.25
CA HIS A 143 12.96 -39.47 3.65
C HIS A 143 12.33 -38.13 4.02
N SER A 144 11.41 -38.11 4.99
CA SER A 144 10.70 -36.86 5.33
C SER A 144 10.18 -36.88 6.75
N VAL A 145 10.15 -35.70 7.37
CA VAL A 145 9.54 -35.48 8.68
C VAL A 145 8.36 -34.52 8.53
N SER A 146 7.29 -34.77 9.28
CA SER A 146 6.18 -33.85 9.49
C SER A 146 5.99 -33.68 10.99
N LEU A 147 5.56 -32.51 11.42
CA LEU A 147 5.25 -32.25 12.83
C LEU A 147 3.74 -32.20 13.00
N GLN A 148 3.25 -32.74 14.11
CA GLN A 148 1.87 -32.61 14.50
C GLN A 148 1.84 -31.99 15.90
N PHE A 149 1.38 -30.75 15.99
CA PHE A 149 1.21 -30.06 17.26
C PHE A 149 -0.18 -30.34 17.80
N ASN A 150 -0.25 -30.88 19.01
CA ASN A 150 -1.50 -31.07 19.74
C ASN A 150 -1.59 -29.93 20.77
N VAL A 151 -2.47 -28.97 20.50
CA VAL A 151 -2.59 -27.72 21.24
C VAL A 151 -3.83 -27.79 22.13
N LYS A 152 -3.66 -27.54 23.42
CA LYS A 152 -4.73 -27.36 24.39
C LYS A 152 -4.70 -25.91 24.87
N PRO A 153 -5.48 -25.00 24.27
CA PRO A 153 -5.46 -23.59 24.67
C PRO A 153 -5.88 -23.38 26.13
N ASN A 154 -6.75 -24.26 26.65
CA ASN A 154 -7.47 -24.07 27.91
C ASN A 154 -8.32 -22.78 27.90
N GLU A 155 -9.00 -22.50 29.00
CA GLU A 155 -9.83 -21.29 29.11
C GLU A 155 -8.96 -20.04 29.21
N ALA A 156 -9.28 -19.05 28.38
CA ALA A 156 -8.57 -17.78 28.29
C ALA A 156 -8.85 -16.88 29.50
N TYR A 157 -7.84 -16.08 29.86
CA TYR A 157 -7.98 -15.06 30.89
C TYR A 157 -8.62 -13.81 30.31
N THR A 158 -9.59 -13.26 31.03
CA THR A 158 -10.35 -12.07 30.61
C THR A 158 -10.07 -10.89 31.52
N ILE A 159 -10.16 -9.68 30.99
CA ILE A 159 -9.92 -8.43 31.74
C ILE A 159 -11.20 -8.08 32.50
N ARG A 160 -11.18 -8.08 33.84
CA ARG A 160 -12.34 -7.64 34.64
C ARG A 160 -12.34 -6.13 34.85
N GLU A 161 -11.20 -5.59 35.22
CA GLU A 161 -11.06 -4.17 35.54
C GLU A 161 -9.78 -3.61 34.90
N TYR A 162 -9.93 -2.42 34.33
CA TYR A 162 -8.83 -1.65 33.75
C TYR A 162 -8.74 -0.29 34.46
N PHE A 163 -7.60 -0.04 35.10
CA PHE A 163 -7.35 1.15 35.92
C PHE A 163 -6.37 2.10 35.25
N TYR A 164 -6.74 3.38 35.22
CA TYR A 164 -5.87 4.48 34.80
C TYR A 164 -5.11 5.05 36.00
N PRO A 165 -3.96 5.72 35.78
CA PRO A 165 -3.23 6.37 36.87
C PRO A 165 -4.07 7.49 37.51
N GLU A 166 -3.93 7.67 38.82
CA GLU A 166 -4.56 8.79 39.54
C GLU A 166 -4.05 10.14 39.04
N VAL A 167 -4.96 11.11 38.91
CA VAL A 167 -4.65 12.48 38.50
C VAL A 167 -3.81 13.17 39.57
N ARG A 168 -2.57 13.50 39.20
CA ARG A 168 -1.60 14.19 40.06
C ARG A 168 -0.99 15.42 39.39
N ASP A 169 -0.98 15.44 38.06
CA ASP A 169 -0.39 16.47 37.22
C ASP A 169 -1.14 16.56 35.88
N SER A 170 -0.69 17.46 35.00
CA SER A 170 -1.27 17.62 33.66
C SER A 170 -1.18 16.33 32.83
N LEU A 171 -0.07 15.59 32.91
CA LEU A 171 0.11 14.36 32.12
C LEU A 171 -0.94 13.30 32.49
N THR A 172 -1.05 12.97 33.78
CA THR A 172 -2.01 12.00 34.30
C THR A 172 -3.45 12.45 34.12
N PHE A 173 -3.72 13.77 34.18
CA PHE A 173 -5.02 14.33 33.79
C PHE A 173 -5.38 13.99 32.33
N TYR A 174 -4.50 14.28 31.37
CA TYR A 174 -4.78 13.97 29.96
C TYR A 174 -4.81 12.46 29.67
N ILE A 175 -3.99 11.66 30.34
CA ILE A 175 -4.09 10.19 30.27
C ILE A 175 -5.49 9.73 30.68
N GLN A 176 -6.07 10.27 31.75
CA GLN A 176 -7.45 9.92 32.13
C GLN A 176 -8.49 10.40 31.11
N GLN A 177 -8.32 11.57 30.50
CA GLN A 177 -9.24 12.06 29.46
C GLN A 177 -9.26 11.15 28.23
N SER A 178 -8.15 10.48 27.91
CA SER A 178 -8.07 9.54 26.79
C SER A 178 -8.93 8.28 26.96
N ARG A 179 -9.52 8.05 28.13
CA ARG A 179 -10.29 6.85 28.48
C ARG A 179 -11.55 6.64 27.64
N GLU A 180 -12.17 7.71 27.13
CA GLU A 180 -13.41 7.61 26.34
C GLU A 180 -13.25 6.78 25.06
N GLU A 181 -12.04 6.75 24.50
CA GLU A 181 -11.70 6.03 23.26
C GLU A 181 -10.81 4.80 23.54
N ALA A 182 -10.82 4.27 24.77
CA ALA A 182 -10.00 3.12 25.15
C ALA A 182 -10.29 1.90 24.26
N LEU A 183 -9.24 1.19 23.85
CA LEU A 183 -9.37 -0.07 23.07
C LEU A 183 -9.61 -1.29 23.96
N ILE A 184 -9.40 -1.16 25.28
CA ILE A 184 -9.51 -2.24 26.24
C ILE A 184 -10.85 -2.16 26.95
N GLU A 185 -11.66 -3.22 26.83
CA GLU A 185 -12.95 -3.32 27.51
C GLU A 185 -12.98 -4.42 28.59
N SER A 186 -13.92 -4.26 29.54
CA SER A 186 -14.16 -5.29 30.57
C SER A 186 -14.89 -6.48 29.94
N GLY A 187 -14.37 -7.68 30.19
CA GLY A 187 -14.89 -8.95 29.68
C GLY A 187 -14.13 -9.49 28.47
N GLU A 188 -13.28 -8.69 27.83
CA GLU A 188 -12.48 -9.13 26.69
C GLU A 188 -11.33 -10.05 27.14
N THR A 189 -10.91 -10.93 26.23
CA THR A 189 -9.73 -11.77 26.42
C THR A 189 -8.48 -10.90 26.44
N TYR A 190 -7.55 -11.20 27.35
CA TYR A 190 -6.25 -10.54 27.37
C TYR A 190 -5.55 -10.65 26.02
N ASN A 191 -5.09 -9.52 25.48
CA ASN A 191 -4.29 -9.49 24.27
C ASN A 191 -3.17 -8.44 24.42
N LEU A 192 -1.91 -8.89 24.36
CA LEU A 192 -0.74 -8.03 24.47
C LEU A 192 -0.67 -6.99 23.33
N ASP A 193 -1.10 -7.34 22.13
CA ASP A 193 -1.10 -6.43 20.98
C ASP A 193 -2.12 -5.31 21.19
N GLU A 194 -3.30 -5.61 21.78
CA GLU A 194 -4.28 -4.58 22.14
C GLU A 194 -3.77 -3.65 23.24
N LEU A 195 -3.06 -4.18 24.25
CA LEU A 195 -2.40 -3.33 25.24
C LEU A 195 -1.35 -2.41 24.58
N SER A 196 -0.57 -2.93 23.64
CA SER A 196 0.40 -2.14 22.87
C SER A 196 -0.27 -1.06 22.01
N ASN A 197 -1.40 -1.40 21.37
CA ASN A 197 -2.20 -0.47 20.57
C ASN A 197 -2.80 0.63 21.45
N GLU A 198 -3.35 0.29 22.62
CA GLU A 198 -3.85 1.26 23.59
C GLU A 198 -2.74 2.22 24.04
N ARG A 199 -1.54 1.72 24.27
CA ARG A 199 -0.37 2.53 24.61
C ARG A 199 -0.03 3.56 23.53
N ASN A 200 -0.04 3.13 22.27
CA ASN A 200 0.23 4.00 21.13
C ASN A 200 -0.89 5.03 20.94
N ARG A 201 -2.16 4.62 21.09
CA ARG A 201 -3.32 5.51 21.04
C ARG A 201 -3.23 6.61 22.10
N ILE A 202 -2.91 6.26 23.35
CA ILE A 202 -2.72 7.24 24.44
C ILE A 202 -1.55 8.18 24.11
N ASN A 203 -0.42 7.66 23.60
CA ASN A 203 0.69 8.50 23.16
C ASN A 203 0.26 9.50 22.08
N ASP A 204 -0.49 9.06 21.08
CA ASP A 204 -0.94 9.93 19.98
C ASP A 204 -1.94 10.98 20.49
N PHE A 205 -2.85 10.59 21.40
CA PHE A 205 -3.72 11.52 22.10
C PHE A 205 -2.92 12.58 22.88
N LEU A 206 -1.91 12.18 23.65
CA LEU A 206 -1.04 13.09 24.39
C LEU A 206 -0.26 14.01 23.44
N LYS A 207 0.28 13.49 22.35
CA LYS A 207 1.00 14.30 21.35
C LYS A 207 0.07 15.29 20.64
N ASN A 208 -1.20 14.95 20.43
CA ASN A 208 -2.22 15.90 19.94
C ASN A 208 -2.60 16.97 20.97
N ASN A 209 -2.23 16.78 22.23
CA ASN A 209 -2.44 17.73 23.33
C ASN A 209 -1.12 18.39 23.80
N GLY A 210 -0.08 18.38 22.97
CA GLY A 210 1.16 19.13 23.19
C GLY A 210 2.30 18.39 23.87
N PHE A 211 2.15 17.13 24.28
CA PHE A 211 3.22 16.34 24.91
C PHE A 211 4.22 15.80 23.86
N TYR A 212 4.89 16.70 23.14
CA TYR A 212 5.81 16.40 22.03
C TYR A 212 6.87 15.35 22.39
N ALA A 213 7.49 15.50 23.56
CA ALA A 213 8.59 14.63 24.03
C ALA A 213 8.10 13.30 24.64
N PHE A 214 6.80 13.06 24.71
CA PHE A 214 6.27 11.81 25.25
C PHE A 214 6.53 10.62 24.31
N SER A 215 6.65 9.44 24.89
CA SER A 215 6.89 8.18 24.19
C SER A 215 5.97 7.10 24.75
N PRO A 216 5.44 6.18 23.91
CA PRO A 216 4.64 5.05 24.38
C PRO A 216 5.35 4.23 25.47
N GLU A 217 6.68 4.13 25.41
CA GLU A 217 7.49 3.36 26.37
C GLU A 217 7.49 3.94 27.79
N TYR A 218 6.98 5.15 28.00
CA TYR A 218 6.78 5.74 29.34
C TYR A 218 5.55 5.20 30.05
N LEU A 219 4.70 4.46 29.34
CA LEU A 219 3.55 3.75 29.89
C LEU A 219 3.87 2.25 30.01
N ILE A 220 3.38 1.66 31.10
CA ILE A 220 3.45 0.22 31.34
C ILE A 220 2.11 -0.31 31.82
N PHE A 221 1.77 -1.53 31.42
CA PHE A 221 0.64 -2.27 31.97
C PHE A 221 1.15 -3.27 33.00
N ARG A 222 0.59 -3.19 34.21
CA ARG A 222 0.77 -4.21 35.24
C ARG A 222 -0.49 -5.05 35.33
N VAL A 223 -0.29 -6.37 35.23
CA VAL A 223 -1.37 -7.35 35.23
C VAL A 223 -1.30 -8.11 36.54
N ASP A 224 -2.35 -8.03 37.35
CA ASP A 224 -2.53 -8.87 38.53
C ASP A 224 -3.30 -10.13 38.13
N SER A 225 -2.57 -11.25 38.03
CA SER A 225 -3.09 -12.56 37.63
C SER A 225 -3.35 -13.50 38.80
N ASN A 226 -3.22 -13.05 40.05
CA ASN A 226 -3.41 -13.89 41.26
C ASN A 226 -4.88 -14.22 41.57
N VAL A 227 -5.78 -14.16 40.58
CA VAL A 227 -7.22 -14.34 40.78
C VAL A 227 -7.64 -15.73 40.30
N LEU A 228 -8.19 -16.52 41.23
CA LEU A 228 -8.62 -17.92 41.01
C LEU A 228 -9.70 -18.07 39.93
N ASP A 229 -10.35 -16.99 39.50
CA ASP A 229 -11.44 -16.97 38.51
C ASP A 229 -10.96 -16.65 37.09
N LYS A 230 -9.64 -16.62 36.83
CA LYS A 230 -9.03 -16.24 35.53
C LYS A 230 -9.44 -14.85 35.04
N LYS A 231 -9.79 -13.97 35.97
CA LYS A 231 -10.15 -12.58 35.69
C LYS A 231 -9.06 -11.63 36.14
N LEU A 232 -8.44 -10.97 35.17
CA LEU A 232 -7.32 -10.08 35.36
C LEU A 232 -7.77 -8.69 35.82
N LYS A 233 -6.94 -8.07 36.66
CA LYS A 233 -6.95 -6.62 36.85
C LYS A 233 -5.75 -6.03 36.13
N VAL A 234 -5.98 -5.06 35.25
CA VAL A 234 -4.95 -4.39 34.46
C VAL A 234 -4.81 -2.95 34.96
N TYR A 235 -3.57 -2.54 35.27
CA TYR A 235 -3.25 -1.20 35.72
C TYR A 235 -2.34 -0.53 34.70
N LEU A 236 -2.77 0.58 34.13
CA LEU A 236 -1.92 1.48 33.37
C LEU A 236 -1.14 2.36 34.35
N GLU A 237 0.18 2.34 34.24
CA GLU A 237 1.07 3.15 35.06
C GLU A 237 2.01 3.98 34.18
N VAL A 238 2.33 5.18 34.65
CA VAL A 238 3.44 5.99 34.12
C VAL A 238 4.71 5.55 34.85
N LYS A 239 5.76 5.20 34.12
CA LYS A 239 7.05 4.82 34.71
C LYS A 239 7.63 5.97 35.55
N SER A 240 8.32 5.64 36.63
CA SER A 240 8.87 6.65 37.56
C SER A 240 10.18 7.30 37.07
N ASP A 241 10.85 6.70 36.10
CA ASP A 241 12.18 7.08 35.59
C ASP A 241 12.13 7.72 34.19
N ILE A 242 11.13 8.58 33.95
CA ILE A 242 10.96 9.27 32.66
C ILE A 242 11.49 10.72 32.69
N PRO A 243 11.97 11.27 31.57
CA PRO A 243 12.48 12.64 31.52
C PRO A 243 11.42 13.69 31.89
N GLU A 244 11.82 14.78 32.55
CA GLU A 244 10.91 15.90 32.89
C GLU A 244 10.25 16.54 31.66
N THR A 245 10.93 16.52 30.51
CA THR A 245 10.39 17.00 29.23
C THR A 245 9.14 16.24 28.80
N ALA A 246 8.95 14.98 29.22
CA ALA A 246 7.76 14.18 28.90
C ALA A 246 6.48 14.71 29.58
N PHE A 247 6.61 15.51 30.66
CA PHE A 247 5.47 16.12 31.36
C PHE A 247 5.09 17.50 30.80
N THR A 248 5.85 18.01 29.82
CA THR A 248 5.70 19.38 29.33
C THR A 248 4.75 19.46 28.15
N ILE A 249 3.83 20.44 28.19
CA ILE A 249 2.95 20.80 27.06
C ILE A 249 3.66 21.85 26.23
N TYR A 250 4.06 21.48 25.02
CA TYR A 250 4.81 22.33 24.10
C TYR A 250 3.90 23.16 23.19
N ARG A 251 4.37 24.36 22.85
CA ARG A 251 3.77 25.23 21.82
C ARG A 251 4.76 25.49 20.70
N VAL A 252 4.23 25.66 19.49
CA VAL A 252 5.02 26.07 18.32
C VAL A 252 5.39 27.55 18.49
N ASN A 253 6.68 27.87 18.38
CA ASN A 253 7.17 29.25 18.40
C ASN A 253 7.29 29.81 16.99
N ASP A 254 8.40 29.58 16.29
CA ASP A 254 8.59 30.05 14.92
C ASP A 254 8.65 28.87 13.95
N VAL A 255 8.11 29.09 12.75
CA VAL A 255 8.10 28.09 11.68
C VAL A 255 8.92 28.61 10.51
N PHE A 256 10.05 27.93 10.26
CA PHE A 256 10.98 28.21 9.18
C PHE A 256 10.77 27.22 8.06
N VAL A 257 10.68 27.70 6.82
CA VAL A 257 10.41 26.87 5.65
C VAL A 257 11.54 27.01 4.65
N TYR A 258 12.15 25.88 4.30
CA TYR A 258 13.23 25.77 3.33
C TYR A 258 12.69 25.02 2.10
N PRO A 259 12.11 25.74 1.11
CA PRO A 259 11.36 25.14 0.01
C PRO A 259 12.23 24.44 -1.05
N ASP A 260 13.54 24.64 -1.01
CA ASP A 260 14.54 24.15 -1.96
C ASP A 260 15.74 23.55 -1.22
N PHE A 261 15.49 22.88 -0.09
CA PHE A 261 16.50 22.28 0.75
C PHE A 261 17.30 21.19 0.04
N VAL A 262 18.63 21.32 0.11
CA VAL A 262 19.62 20.36 -0.35
C VAL A 262 20.57 20.04 0.80
N LEU A 263 20.73 18.76 1.13
CA LEU A 263 21.67 18.30 2.15
C LEU A 263 23.10 18.73 1.78
N GLY A 264 23.77 19.43 2.69
CA GLY A 264 25.12 19.97 2.47
C GLY A 264 25.17 21.16 1.51
N GLY A 265 24.03 21.75 1.15
CA GLY A 265 23.97 22.97 0.34
C GLY A 265 24.41 24.22 1.12
N ASP A 266 25.00 25.18 0.41
CA ASP A 266 25.36 26.49 0.96
C ASP A 266 24.10 27.36 1.12
N THR A 267 23.97 28.02 2.27
CA THR A 267 22.85 28.92 2.60
C THR A 267 23.20 30.40 2.48
N GLN A 268 24.44 30.76 2.10
CA GLN A 268 24.90 32.15 2.05
C GLN A 268 24.15 33.06 1.06
N HIS A 269 23.44 32.49 0.08
CA HIS A 269 22.75 33.24 -0.98
C HIS A 269 21.22 33.11 -0.90
N CYS A 270 20.67 32.85 0.29
CA CYS A 270 19.24 32.67 0.47
C CYS A 270 18.58 33.94 1.00
N ASP A 271 17.41 34.26 0.46
CA ASP A 271 16.58 35.38 0.90
C ASP A 271 15.47 34.88 1.83
N THR A 272 15.09 35.73 2.79
CA THR A 272 13.97 35.44 3.71
C THR A 272 12.74 36.25 3.31
N THR A 273 11.61 35.57 3.09
CA THR A 273 10.31 36.20 2.85
C THR A 273 9.31 35.79 3.92
N GLN A 274 8.62 36.77 4.52
CA GLN A 274 7.55 36.52 5.48
C GLN A 274 6.22 36.33 4.77
N ILE A 275 5.53 35.22 5.04
CA ILE A 275 4.18 34.94 4.54
C ILE A 275 3.36 34.40 5.70
N ARG A 276 2.30 35.12 6.10
CA ARG A 276 1.55 34.82 7.33
C ARG A 276 2.53 34.81 8.53
N SER A 277 2.50 33.75 9.35
CA SER A 277 3.44 33.51 10.46
C SER A 277 4.69 32.71 10.06
N TYR A 278 4.91 32.48 8.76
CA TYR A 278 5.99 31.62 8.24
C TYR A 278 7.16 32.42 7.68
N SER A 279 8.37 32.02 8.09
CA SER A 279 9.62 32.54 7.53
C SER A 279 10.12 31.62 6.42
N PHE A 280 9.97 32.01 5.15
CA PHE A 280 10.48 31.25 4.01
C PHE A 280 11.92 31.65 3.71
N ILE A 281 12.85 30.72 3.84
CA ILE A 281 14.28 30.91 3.55
C ILE A 281 14.57 30.18 2.24
N THR A 282 14.65 30.94 1.14
CA THR A 282 14.68 30.40 -0.23
C THR A 282 15.95 30.82 -0.94
N CYS A 283 16.66 29.86 -1.52
CA CYS A 283 17.91 30.12 -2.26
C CYS A 283 17.64 30.20 -3.78
N ASN A 284 16.62 29.48 -4.25
CA ASN A 284 16.16 29.44 -5.63
C ASN A 284 14.62 29.57 -5.71
N PRO A 285 14.08 30.77 -6.00
CA PRO A 285 12.64 31.07 -5.93
C PRO A 285 11.86 30.53 -7.14
N ASN A 286 11.83 29.20 -7.29
CA ASN A 286 11.09 28.52 -8.36
C ASN A 286 9.61 28.34 -8.04
N ILE A 287 9.21 28.39 -6.78
CA ILE A 287 7.84 28.23 -6.30
C ILE A 287 7.39 29.47 -5.52
N ARG A 288 6.12 29.83 -5.63
CA ARG A 288 5.50 30.89 -4.85
C ARG A 288 5.31 30.41 -3.40
N PRO A 289 5.89 31.10 -2.40
CA PRO A 289 5.72 30.76 -0.98
C PRO A 289 4.26 30.59 -0.54
N VAL A 290 3.35 31.38 -1.13
CA VAL A 290 1.90 31.30 -0.86
C VAL A 290 1.34 29.90 -1.13
N SER A 291 1.82 29.19 -2.16
CA SER A 291 1.34 27.83 -2.46
C SER A 291 1.71 26.83 -1.36
N ILE A 292 2.91 26.94 -0.79
CA ILE A 292 3.36 26.10 0.32
C ILE A 292 2.63 26.50 1.61
N SER A 293 2.49 27.80 1.88
CA SER A 293 1.88 28.30 3.11
C SER A 293 0.42 27.83 3.33
N ARG A 294 -0.28 27.42 2.26
CA ARG A 294 -1.63 26.84 2.34
C ARG A 294 -1.63 25.37 2.78
N ALA A 295 -0.51 24.68 2.60
CA ALA A 295 -0.30 23.30 3.01
C ALA A 295 0.17 23.19 4.47
N LEU A 296 0.72 24.27 5.05
CA LEU A 296 1.15 24.33 6.44
C LEU A 296 -0.03 24.49 7.38
N LEU A 297 -0.06 23.68 8.44
CA LEU A 297 -1.08 23.71 9.51
C LEU A 297 -0.49 23.94 10.90
N LEU A 298 0.83 23.99 11.01
CA LEU A 298 1.52 24.39 12.23
C LEU A 298 1.57 25.92 12.24
N GLU A 299 0.96 26.60 13.20
CA GLU A 299 1.05 28.05 13.33
C GLU A 299 1.74 28.47 14.64
N LYS A 300 2.30 29.68 14.64
CA LYS A 300 2.96 30.26 15.82
C LYS A 300 1.95 30.42 16.96
N GLY A 301 2.28 29.89 18.13
CA GLY A 301 1.50 29.96 19.36
C GLY A 301 0.60 28.74 19.61
N ASP A 302 0.36 27.92 18.58
CA ASP A 302 -0.45 26.72 18.70
C ASP A 302 0.19 25.71 19.63
N ILE A 303 -0.63 24.94 20.33
CA ILE A 303 -0.16 23.74 21.06
C ILE A 303 0.32 22.73 20.01
N TYR A 304 1.46 22.09 20.27
CA TYR A 304 1.95 21.05 19.37
C TYR A 304 0.88 19.96 19.17
N SER A 305 0.70 19.55 17.92
CA SER A 305 -0.25 18.50 17.55
C SER A 305 0.40 17.56 16.53
N LEU A 306 0.38 16.26 16.84
CA LEU A 306 0.80 15.22 15.90
C LEU A 306 -0.09 15.19 14.66
N SER A 307 -1.37 15.49 14.81
CA SER A 307 -2.33 15.57 13.71
C SER A 307 -1.97 16.68 12.73
N ASP A 308 -1.67 17.89 13.22
CA ASP A 308 -1.28 19.01 12.34
C ASP A 308 0.12 18.80 11.73
N TYR A 309 1.03 18.13 12.43
CA TYR A 309 2.31 17.68 11.87
C TYR A 309 2.11 16.72 10.67
N ASN A 310 1.35 15.65 10.86
CA ASN A 310 1.09 14.65 9.82
C ASN A 310 0.30 15.25 8.65
N ALA A 311 -0.71 16.07 8.95
CA ALA A 311 -1.51 16.76 7.95
C ALA A 311 -0.68 17.76 7.13
N THR A 312 0.26 18.47 7.75
CA THR A 312 1.21 19.34 7.06
C THR A 312 2.08 18.54 6.07
N LEU A 313 2.68 17.43 6.52
CA LEU A 313 3.47 16.55 5.65
C LEU A 313 2.64 16.02 4.48
N ASN A 314 1.45 15.49 4.76
CA ASN A 314 0.54 14.96 3.74
C ASN A 314 0.14 16.02 2.71
N LYS A 315 -0.16 17.25 3.16
CA LYS A 315 -0.54 18.34 2.26
C LYS A 315 0.62 18.81 1.38
N ILE A 316 1.81 18.95 1.96
CA ILE A 316 3.03 19.30 1.21
C ILE A 316 3.34 18.24 0.15
N MET A 317 3.32 16.96 0.52
CA MET A 317 3.52 15.87 -0.44
C MET A 317 2.42 15.86 -1.51
N GLY A 318 1.17 16.18 -1.13
CA GLY A 318 0.04 16.33 -2.03
C GLY A 318 0.15 17.50 -3.03
N LEU A 319 1.10 18.42 -2.86
CA LEU A 319 1.44 19.42 -3.89
C LEU A 319 2.11 18.78 -5.12
N GLY A 320 2.65 17.56 -4.99
CA GLY A 320 3.15 16.77 -6.12
C GLY A 320 4.51 17.20 -6.69
N MET A 321 5.16 18.21 -6.10
CA MET A 321 6.46 18.74 -6.55
C MET A 321 7.62 18.52 -5.56
N PHE A 322 7.36 17.85 -4.44
CA PHE A 322 8.37 17.49 -3.45
C PHE A 322 8.55 15.96 -3.40
N LYS A 323 9.79 15.48 -3.33
CA LYS A 323 10.10 14.06 -3.09
C LYS A 323 10.25 13.75 -1.60
N PHE A 324 10.74 14.73 -0.84
CA PHE A 324 10.94 14.61 0.60
C PHE A 324 10.47 15.89 1.27
N ALA A 325 9.76 15.71 2.38
CA ALA A 325 9.40 16.75 3.31
C ALA A 325 9.77 16.23 4.70
N ASN A 326 10.53 17.02 5.45
CA ASN A 326 10.87 16.73 6.83
C ASN A 326 10.50 17.94 7.69
N ILE A 327 9.99 17.70 8.89
CA ILE A 327 9.70 18.75 9.86
C ILE A 327 10.45 18.39 11.13
N GLU A 328 11.39 19.23 11.51
CA GLU A 328 12.19 19.05 12.72
C GLU A 328 11.76 20.08 13.75
N PHE A 329 11.49 19.63 14.98
CA PHE A 329 11.26 20.53 16.10
C PHE A 329 12.51 20.64 16.94
N THR A 330 12.90 21.87 17.25
CA THR A 330 14.00 22.19 18.13
C THR A 330 13.49 23.06 19.28
N SER A 331 13.82 22.70 20.51
CA SER A 331 13.51 23.56 21.65
C SER A 331 14.24 24.89 21.50
N LEU A 332 13.53 26.01 21.71
CA LEU A 332 14.12 27.34 21.62
C LEU A 332 15.30 27.48 22.60
N MET A 333 15.13 26.94 23.81
CA MET A 333 16.15 26.74 24.83
C MET A 333 15.83 25.44 25.60
N PRO A 334 16.81 24.81 26.27
CA PRO A 334 16.63 23.53 26.99
C PRO A 334 15.43 23.50 27.95
N ASP A 335 15.14 24.63 28.61
CA ASP A 335 14.10 24.72 29.66
C ASP A 335 12.81 25.41 29.20
N THR A 336 12.62 25.57 27.89
CA THR A 336 11.42 26.23 27.34
C THR A 336 10.42 25.22 26.77
N ALA A 337 9.13 25.44 27.03
CA ALA A 337 8.03 24.70 26.40
C ALA A 337 7.72 25.19 24.97
N LEU A 338 8.71 25.75 24.28
CA LEU A 338 8.57 26.39 22.97
C LEU A 338 9.42 25.67 21.93
N LEU A 339 8.80 25.30 20.81
CA LEU A 339 9.44 24.55 19.72
C LEU A 339 9.52 25.40 18.46
N ASN A 340 10.72 25.59 17.92
CA ASN A 340 10.90 26.06 16.55
C ASN A 340 10.72 24.89 15.59
N ALA A 341 9.92 25.06 14.54
CA ALA A 341 9.72 24.06 13.50
C ALA A 341 10.53 24.42 12.24
N GLY A 342 11.46 23.56 11.85
CA GLY A 342 12.16 23.62 10.58
C GLY A 342 11.51 22.71 9.55
N VAL A 343 10.88 23.27 8.53
CA VAL A 343 10.23 22.54 7.43
C VAL A 343 11.18 22.48 6.24
N TYR A 344 11.79 21.32 6.01
CA TYR A 344 12.80 21.09 4.98
C TYR A 344 12.21 20.34 3.79
N LEU A 345 12.18 21.00 2.63
CA LEU A 345 11.52 20.49 1.44
C LEU A 345 12.52 20.27 0.32
N THR A 346 12.57 19.04 -0.20
CA THR A 346 13.40 18.70 -1.36
C THR A 346 12.52 18.46 -2.57
N GLN A 347 12.71 19.27 -3.60
CA GLN A 347 11.93 19.22 -4.84
C GLN A 347 12.28 17.98 -5.68
N VAL A 348 11.30 17.46 -6.42
CA VAL A 348 11.57 16.57 -7.56
C VAL A 348 12.10 17.39 -8.74
N ILE A 349 12.64 16.71 -9.76
CA ILE A 349 12.97 17.36 -11.02
C ILE A 349 11.67 18.00 -11.57
N PRO A 350 11.61 19.34 -11.71
CA PRO A 350 10.36 20.03 -12.00
C PRO A 350 9.85 19.74 -13.40
N ARG A 351 10.75 19.50 -14.36
CA ARG A 351 10.43 19.23 -15.77
C ARG A 351 11.02 17.91 -16.23
N SER A 352 10.20 17.07 -16.84
CA SER A 352 10.65 15.76 -17.34
C SER A 352 10.07 15.45 -18.70
N PHE A 353 10.87 14.84 -19.56
CA PHE A 353 10.46 14.23 -20.82
C PHE A 353 10.65 12.70 -20.72
N ARG A 354 9.68 11.93 -21.20
CA ARG A 354 9.72 10.46 -21.20
C ARG A 354 9.24 9.93 -22.55
N ALA A 355 10.00 9.00 -23.11
CA ALA A 355 9.63 8.24 -24.29
C ALA A 355 9.54 6.76 -23.92
N GLU A 356 8.43 6.11 -24.27
CA GLU A 356 8.14 4.72 -23.91
C GLU A 356 7.66 3.95 -25.15
N LEU A 357 8.33 2.84 -25.44
CA LEU A 357 7.95 1.91 -26.49
C LEU A 357 7.20 0.73 -25.86
N GLN A 358 5.98 0.47 -26.32
CA GLN A 358 5.09 -0.57 -25.80
C GLN A 358 4.59 -1.47 -26.94
N ALA A 359 4.31 -2.74 -26.62
CA ALA A 359 3.58 -3.63 -27.52
C ALA A 359 2.11 -3.65 -27.10
N VAL A 360 1.23 -3.15 -27.97
CA VAL A 360 -0.21 -3.10 -27.75
C VAL A 360 -0.83 -4.39 -28.28
N SER A 361 -1.68 -5.01 -27.47
CA SER A 361 -2.52 -6.15 -27.87
C SER A 361 -3.96 -5.87 -27.48
N LYS A 362 -4.87 -5.92 -28.45
CA LYS A 362 -6.30 -5.62 -28.28
C LYS A 362 -7.11 -6.92 -28.37
N SER A 363 -8.30 -6.93 -27.75
CA SER A 363 -9.20 -8.09 -27.70
C SER A 363 -9.77 -8.53 -29.05
N ASN A 364 -9.55 -7.74 -30.11
CA ASN A 364 -9.93 -8.02 -31.49
C ASN A 364 -8.74 -8.52 -32.34
N ASP A 365 -7.74 -9.13 -31.71
CA ASP A 365 -6.53 -9.70 -32.33
C ASP A 365 -5.62 -8.70 -33.07
N PHE A 366 -5.79 -7.40 -32.82
CA PHE A 366 -4.86 -6.36 -33.26
C PHE A 366 -3.66 -6.30 -32.31
N VAL A 367 -2.47 -6.46 -32.88
CA VAL A 367 -1.21 -6.38 -32.16
C VAL A 367 -0.27 -5.45 -32.90
N GLY A 368 0.46 -4.61 -32.17
CA GLY A 368 1.54 -3.85 -32.78
C GLY A 368 2.23 -2.86 -31.86
N PRO A 369 3.29 -2.21 -32.35
CA PRO A 369 4.08 -1.27 -31.56
C PRO A 369 3.30 0.03 -31.32
N GLY A 370 3.48 0.58 -30.12
CA GLY A 370 3.04 1.91 -29.73
C GLY A 370 4.19 2.71 -29.12
N LEU A 371 4.27 3.99 -29.47
CA LEU A 371 5.20 4.95 -28.89
C LEU A 371 4.40 5.96 -28.07
N ASN A 372 4.76 6.15 -26.81
CA ASN A 372 4.21 7.17 -25.93
C ASN A 372 5.30 8.20 -25.58
N LEU A 373 5.08 9.46 -25.94
CA LEU A 373 5.93 10.59 -25.59
C LEU A 373 5.19 11.46 -24.58
N SER A 374 5.80 11.77 -23.44
CA SER A 374 5.18 12.59 -22.40
C SER A 374 6.14 13.67 -21.90
N TYR A 375 5.59 14.87 -21.73
CA TYR A 375 6.23 16.01 -21.09
C TYR A 375 5.44 16.39 -19.84
N THR A 376 6.12 16.58 -18.72
CA THR A 376 5.50 17.02 -17.45
C THR A 376 6.29 18.19 -16.88
N ASP A 377 5.58 19.28 -16.54
CA ASP A 377 6.07 20.37 -15.70
C ASP A 377 5.26 20.38 -14.40
N ARG A 378 5.91 20.12 -13.26
CA ARG A 378 5.28 19.99 -11.93
C ARG A 378 5.07 21.33 -11.23
N ASN A 379 5.41 22.44 -11.87
CA ASN A 379 5.29 23.76 -11.27
C ASN A 379 5.06 24.84 -12.35
N PHE A 380 4.12 24.57 -13.26
CA PHE A 380 3.94 25.30 -14.52
C PHE A 380 3.69 26.80 -14.32
N PHE A 381 2.87 27.19 -13.34
CA PHE A 381 2.63 28.60 -12.98
C PHE A 381 3.34 29.05 -11.70
N ARG A 382 4.34 28.27 -11.26
CA ARG A 382 5.06 28.44 -9.99
C ARG A 382 4.22 28.25 -8.74
N GLY A 383 3.00 27.72 -8.86
CA GLY A 383 2.07 27.54 -7.75
C GLY A 383 1.87 26.08 -7.34
N ALA A 384 2.78 25.18 -7.72
CA ALA A 384 2.67 23.71 -7.64
C ALA A 384 1.64 23.10 -8.60
N GLU A 385 1.25 23.81 -9.66
CA GLU A 385 0.42 23.24 -10.70
C GLU A 385 1.22 22.27 -11.57
N MET A 386 0.68 21.08 -11.78
CA MET A 386 1.26 20.08 -12.67
C MET A 386 0.58 20.13 -14.03
N PHE A 387 1.35 20.45 -15.06
CA PHE A 387 0.94 20.34 -16.45
C PHE A 387 1.60 19.11 -17.09
N SER A 388 0.79 18.29 -17.75
CA SER A 388 1.25 17.13 -18.51
C SER A 388 0.72 17.19 -19.94
N PHE A 389 1.59 16.89 -20.90
CA PHE A 389 1.22 16.69 -22.30
C PHE A 389 1.76 15.34 -22.77
N SER A 390 0.88 14.50 -23.29
CA SER A 390 1.20 13.15 -23.76
C SER A 390 0.75 12.97 -25.21
N MET A 391 1.61 12.36 -26.02
CA MET A 391 1.32 11.93 -27.38
C MET A 391 1.59 10.44 -27.52
N PHE A 392 0.56 9.69 -27.87
CA PHE A 392 0.66 8.28 -28.23
C PHE A 392 0.50 8.11 -29.73
N SER A 393 1.34 7.29 -30.34
CA SER A 393 1.25 6.85 -31.73
C SER A 393 1.35 5.33 -31.80
N GLY A 394 0.34 4.65 -32.32
CA GLY A 394 0.29 3.19 -32.44
C GLY A 394 0.14 2.74 -33.89
N LEU A 395 0.84 1.68 -34.26
CA LEU A 395 0.62 0.92 -35.50
C LEU A 395 0.20 -0.48 -35.12
N GLU A 396 -0.90 -0.98 -35.68
CA GLU A 396 -1.51 -2.23 -35.27
C GLU A 396 -1.86 -3.07 -36.50
N THR A 397 -1.59 -4.37 -36.42
CA THR A 397 -1.97 -5.33 -37.46
C THR A 397 -2.79 -6.47 -36.86
N GLN A 398 -3.78 -6.98 -37.58
CA GLN A 398 -4.55 -8.13 -37.15
C GLN A 398 -3.80 -9.44 -37.44
N PHE A 399 -3.42 -10.16 -36.38
CA PHE A 399 -2.59 -11.37 -36.47
C PHE A 399 -3.42 -12.66 -36.62
N SER A 400 -4.68 -12.69 -36.17
CA SER A 400 -5.62 -13.82 -36.36
C SER A 400 -7.03 -13.37 -36.75
N GLY A 401 -7.68 -14.14 -37.65
CA GLY A 401 -9.04 -13.86 -38.15
C GLY A 401 -9.27 -14.33 -39.60
N ARG A 402 -10.54 -14.34 -40.07
CA ARG A 402 -10.93 -14.69 -41.46
C ARG A 402 -10.42 -13.69 -42.53
N GLN A 403 -10.01 -12.50 -42.12
CA GLN A 403 -9.32 -11.52 -42.93
C GLN A 403 -7.99 -11.17 -42.22
N SER A 404 -6.89 -11.78 -42.66
CA SER A 404 -5.55 -11.48 -42.15
C SER A 404 -4.99 -10.22 -42.78
N GLY A 405 -4.21 -9.43 -42.03
CA GLY A 405 -3.48 -8.27 -42.56
C GLY A 405 -4.25 -6.95 -42.55
N LEU A 406 -5.29 -6.79 -41.72
CA LEU A 406 -5.87 -5.48 -41.47
C LEU A 406 -4.87 -4.59 -40.75
N PHE A 407 -4.70 -3.37 -41.26
CA PHE A 407 -3.77 -2.39 -40.70
C PHE A 407 -4.56 -1.25 -40.08
N SER A 408 -4.02 -0.70 -38.99
CA SER A 408 -4.53 0.53 -38.44
C SER A 408 -3.45 1.34 -37.77
N TYR A 409 -3.65 2.65 -37.76
CA TYR A 409 -2.82 3.55 -36.99
C TYR A 409 -3.69 4.45 -36.11
N GLU A 410 -3.15 4.81 -34.96
CA GLU A 410 -3.83 5.59 -33.94
C GLU A 410 -2.89 6.67 -33.42
N ILE A 411 -3.41 7.89 -33.30
CA ILE A 411 -2.74 9.02 -32.65
C ILE A 411 -3.65 9.50 -31.53
N ARG A 412 -3.11 9.62 -30.31
CA ARG A 412 -3.82 10.25 -29.18
C ARG A 412 -2.95 11.36 -28.63
N LEU A 413 -3.54 12.54 -28.49
CA LEU A 413 -2.94 13.70 -27.83
C LEU A 413 -3.73 13.96 -26.55
N GLU A 414 -3.03 14.21 -25.46
CA GLU A 414 -3.64 14.44 -24.17
C GLU A 414 -2.92 15.57 -23.45
N SER A 415 -3.68 16.51 -22.94
CA SER A 415 -3.21 17.58 -22.07
C SER A 415 -3.97 17.53 -20.75
N GLU A 416 -3.25 17.66 -19.66
CA GLU A 416 -3.80 17.61 -18.32
C GLU A 416 -3.17 18.72 -17.46
N MET A 417 -4.01 19.42 -16.71
CA MET A 417 -3.61 20.38 -15.70
C MET A 417 -4.22 19.97 -14.36
N LEU A 418 -3.34 19.68 -13.41
CA LEU A 418 -3.69 19.33 -12.04
C LEU A 418 -3.25 20.46 -11.12
N ILE A 419 -4.23 21.08 -10.47
CA ILE A 419 -4.03 22.24 -9.61
C ILE A 419 -4.29 21.79 -8.16
N PRO A 420 -3.34 21.92 -7.22
CA PRO A 420 -3.44 21.37 -5.87
C PRO A 420 -4.30 22.23 -4.93
N ARG A 421 -5.49 22.58 -5.40
CA ARG A 421 -6.55 23.24 -4.65
C ARG A 421 -7.86 23.12 -5.43
N PHE A 422 -8.97 23.28 -4.72
CA PHE A 422 -10.26 23.50 -5.35
C PHE A 422 -10.35 24.89 -5.96
N ILE A 423 -10.66 24.94 -7.25
CA ILE A 423 -11.11 26.14 -7.95
C ILE A 423 -12.60 25.94 -8.18
N VAL A 424 -13.42 26.28 -7.19
CA VAL A 424 -14.88 26.18 -7.32
C VAL A 424 -15.42 27.59 -7.57
N PRO A 425 -16.18 27.81 -8.65
CA PRO A 425 -16.82 29.10 -8.85
C PRO A 425 -17.96 29.27 -7.84
N PHE A 426 -18.07 30.45 -7.25
CA PHE A 426 -19.18 30.92 -6.39
C PHE A 426 -19.33 30.29 -4.98
N VAL A 427 -18.54 29.29 -4.59
CA VAL A 427 -18.61 28.66 -3.26
C VAL A 427 -17.21 28.49 -2.64
N ASN A 428 -17.07 28.85 -1.36
CA ASN A 428 -15.87 28.50 -0.60
C ASN A 428 -15.98 27.07 -0.06
N ALA A 429 -15.60 26.10 -0.88
CA ALA A 429 -15.68 24.68 -0.54
C ALA A 429 -14.60 24.23 0.46
N ASN A 430 -13.64 25.10 0.83
CA ASN A 430 -12.51 24.73 1.68
C ASN A 430 -12.92 24.26 3.09
N ASN A 431 -14.08 24.69 3.59
CA ASN A 431 -14.57 24.28 4.91
C ASN A 431 -15.07 22.83 4.96
N PHE A 432 -15.37 22.22 3.81
CA PHE A 432 -15.85 20.83 3.71
C PHE A 432 -14.72 19.84 3.39
N LEU A 433 -13.49 20.34 3.18
CA LEU A 433 -12.35 19.53 2.82
C LEU A 433 -11.64 19.00 4.06
N SER A 434 -11.11 17.78 3.95
CA SER A 434 -10.26 17.20 4.98
C SER A 434 -9.09 18.13 5.27
N ARG A 435 -8.84 18.39 6.56
CA ARG A 435 -7.63 19.09 6.98
C ARG A 435 -6.37 18.29 6.64
N GLN A 436 -6.46 16.97 6.47
CA GLN A 436 -5.30 16.10 6.31
C GLN A 436 -4.74 15.98 4.89
N TYR A 437 -5.55 16.23 3.85
CA TYR A 437 -5.15 15.94 2.48
C TYR A 437 -5.30 17.16 1.56
N THR A 438 -4.44 17.24 0.55
CA THR A 438 -4.55 18.23 -0.52
C THR A 438 -5.58 17.75 -1.53
N ALA A 439 -6.54 18.61 -1.84
CA ALA A 439 -7.52 18.40 -2.89
C ALA A 439 -7.04 18.99 -4.22
N HIS A 440 -7.51 18.44 -5.34
CA HIS A 440 -7.06 18.82 -6.67
C HIS A 440 -8.22 19.22 -7.57
N THR A 441 -7.99 20.21 -8.42
CA THR A 441 -8.83 20.50 -9.60
C THR A 441 -8.13 19.90 -10.82
N ASN A 442 -8.85 19.09 -11.58
CA ASN A 442 -8.35 18.37 -12.74
C ASN A 442 -9.00 18.95 -14.00
N ILE A 443 -8.18 19.37 -14.95
CA ILE A 443 -8.63 19.87 -16.25
C ILE A 443 -7.94 19.03 -17.32
N ARG A 444 -8.73 18.35 -18.16
CA ARG A 444 -8.20 17.47 -19.19
C ARG A 444 -8.77 17.85 -20.55
N ALA A 445 -7.93 17.78 -21.57
CA ALA A 445 -8.33 17.81 -22.96
C ALA A 445 -7.58 16.72 -23.71
N ALA A 446 -8.32 15.81 -24.35
CA ALA A 446 -7.78 14.72 -25.14
C ALA A 446 -8.36 14.74 -26.55
N PHE A 447 -7.52 14.41 -27.53
CA PHE A 447 -7.88 14.26 -28.92
C PHE A 447 -7.39 12.89 -29.40
N GLY A 448 -8.27 12.13 -30.04
CA GLY A 448 -7.96 10.85 -30.65
C GLY A 448 -8.22 10.89 -32.14
N PHE A 449 -7.32 10.27 -32.91
CA PHE A 449 -7.52 9.97 -34.31
C PHE A 449 -7.14 8.51 -34.55
N ALA A 450 -8.03 7.75 -35.15
CA ALA A 450 -7.76 6.38 -35.56
C ALA A 450 -8.17 6.17 -37.01
N ASP A 451 -7.33 5.48 -37.76
CA ASP A 451 -7.62 5.05 -39.12
C ASP A 451 -7.57 3.53 -39.19
N ARG A 452 -8.72 2.93 -39.44
CA ARG A 452 -8.83 1.51 -39.77
C ARG A 452 -8.77 1.43 -41.28
N VAL A 453 -7.60 1.07 -41.81
CA VAL A 453 -7.31 1.14 -43.24
C VAL A 453 -8.33 0.30 -44.03
N ASN A 454 -8.90 0.89 -45.08
CA ASN A 454 -9.98 0.36 -45.91
C ASN A 454 -11.35 0.25 -45.24
N TYR A 455 -11.52 0.72 -43.99
CA TYR A 455 -12.78 0.66 -43.27
C TYR A 455 -13.33 2.06 -42.98
N PHE A 456 -12.74 2.76 -42.00
CA PHE A 456 -13.17 4.08 -41.59
C PHE A 456 -12.08 4.84 -40.85
N THR A 457 -12.22 6.16 -40.80
CA THR A 457 -11.50 7.00 -39.81
C THR A 457 -12.43 7.40 -38.67
N ASN A 458 -11.89 7.54 -37.47
CA ASN A 458 -12.60 7.99 -36.29
C ASN A 458 -11.82 9.13 -35.64
N ARG A 459 -12.54 10.17 -35.22
CA ARG A 459 -12.01 11.29 -34.44
C ARG A 459 -12.74 11.34 -33.13
N SER A 460 -12.00 11.46 -32.03
CA SER A 460 -12.57 11.68 -30.71
C SER A 460 -11.98 12.93 -30.06
N VAL A 461 -12.81 13.63 -29.29
CA VAL A 461 -12.43 14.75 -28.44
C VAL A 461 -13.06 14.51 -27.09
N ASN A 462 -12.26 14.57 -26.03
CA ASN A 462 -12.74 14.53 -24.66
C ASN A 462 -12.25 15.78 -23.93
N LEU A 463 -13.18 16.54 -23.35
CA LEU A 463 -12.88 17.67 -22.47
C LEU A 463 -13.49 17.38 -21.11
N SER A 464 -12.67 17.46 -20.06
CA SER A 464 -13.16 17.26 -18.70
C SER A 464 -12.65 18.30 -17.72
N TYR A 465 -13.50 18.61 -16.75
CA TYR A 465 -13.22 19.50 -15.64
C TYR A 465 -13.84 18.93 -14.37
N GLY A 466 -13.02 18.71 -13.34
CA GLY A 466 -13.44 18.02 -12.13
C GLY A 466 -12.52 18.22 -10.95
N TYR A 467 -12.79 17.45 -9.92
CA TYR A 467 -12.17 17.56 -8.60
C TYR A 467 -11.88 16.19 -8.02
N THR A 468 -10.72 16.04 -7.39
CA THR A 468 -10.38 14.84 -6.61
C THR A 468 -9.97 15.24 -5.21
N TRP A 469 -10.48 14.52 -4.20
CA TRP A 469 -10.09 14.74 -2.81
C TRP A 469 -10.21 13.47 -1.99
N ARG A 470 -9.52 13.46 -0.84
CA ARG A 470 -9.61 12.37 0.14
C ARG A 470 -10.19 12.91 1.43
N GLU A 471 -11.13 12.16 1.99
CA GLU A 471 -11.67 12.44 3.33
C GLU A 471 -10.80 11.75 4.37
N THR A 472 -10.50 10.47 4.14
CA THR A 472 -9.67 9.58 4.97
C THR A 472 -8.69 8.79 4.09
N PRO A 473 -7.74 8.01 4.65
CA PRO A 473 -6.89 7.12 3.84
C PRO A 473 -7.69 6.12 2.98
N ALA A 474 -8.86 5.69 3.48
CA ALA A 474 -9.69 4.68 2.83
C ALA A 474 -10.82 5.28 1.98
N LYS A 475 -11.19 6.55 2.21
CA LYS A 475 -12.32 7.21 1.55
C LYS A 475 -11.86 8.33 0.64
N SER A 476 -12.06 8.14 -0.65
CA SER A 476 -11.67 9.10 -1.69
C SER A 476 -12.82 9.40 -2.65
N HIS A 477 -12.76 10.58 -3.24
CA HIS A 477 -13.81 11.11 -4.11
C HIS A 477 -13.20 11.64 -5.39
N ASP A 478 -13.87 11.34 -6.51
CA ASP A 478 -13.59 11.88 -7.83
C ASP A 478 -14.89 12.39 -8.42
N PHE A 479 -14.96 13.70 -8.65
CA PHE A 479 -16.13 14.37 -9.17
C PHE A 479 -15.78 15.12 -10.45
N THR A 480 -16.20 14.56 -11.59
CA THR A 480 -16.12 15.23 -12.90
C THR A 480 -17.40 16.01 -13.14
N LEU A 481 -17.32 17.32 -12.93
CA LEU A 481 -18.46 18.24 -13.07
C LEU A 481 -18.87 18.42 -14.53
N ILE A 482 -17.88 18.54 -15.43
CA ILE A 482 -18.09 18.66 -16.86
C ILE A 482 -17.29 17.55 -17.53
N ASN A 483 -17.97 16.67 -18.26
CA ASN A 483 -17.33 15.74 -19.19
C ASN A 483 -18.06 15.83 -20.53
N ILE A 484 -17.33 16.26 -21.55
CA ILE A 484 -17.80 16.33 -22.94
C ILE A 484 -17.00 15.31 -23.72
N ASP A 485 -17.66 14.25 -24.16
CA ASP A 485 -17.09 13.24 -25.05
C ASP A 485 -17.77 13.33 -26.41
N TYR A 486 -16.98 13.59 -27.44
CA TYR A 486 -17.43 13.62 -28.82
C TYR A 486 -16.62 12.64 -29.64
N SER A 487 -17.31 11.77 -30.39
CA SER A 487 -16.68 10.84 -31.33
C SER A 487 -17.47 10.86 -32.63
N ASN A 488 -16.76 11.06 -33.74
CA ASN A 488 -17.35 11.12 -35.07
C ASN A 488 -16.65 10.16 -36.02
N LEU A 489 -17.48 9.49 -36.81
CA LEU A 489 -17.01 8.69 -37.93
C LEU A 489 -16.67 9.64 -39.09
N GLY A 490 -15.39 9.65 -39.48
CA GLY A 490 -14.89 10.48 -40.56
C GLY A 490 -15.13 9.86 -41.93
N LYS A 491 -14.03 9.56 -42.64
CA LYS A 491 -14.09 8.98 -43.97
C LYS A 491 -14.56 7.53 -43.87
N ILE A 492 -15.62 7.19 -44.59
CA ILE A 492 -16.10 5.82 -44.81
C ILE A 492 -15.54 5.33 -46.14
N PHE A 493 -14.97 4.12 -46.15
CA PHE A 493 -14.48 3.49 -47.37
C PHE A 493 -15.52 2.53 -47.96
N PRO A 494 -15.51 2.26 -49.28
CA PRO A 494 -16.57 1.47 -49.94
C PRO A 494 -16.82 0.08 -49.32
N LEU A 495 -15.74 -0.58 -48.88
CA LEU A 495 -15.85 -1.87 -48.18
C LEU A 495 -16.71 -1.75 -46.92
N PHE A 496 -16.50 -0.72 -46.11
CA PHE A 496 -17.28 -0.51 -44.90
C PHE A 496 -18.68 0.02 -45.17
N ASP A 497 -18.86 0.87 -46.18
CA ASP A 497 -20.18 1.37 -46.59
C ASP A 497 -21.13 0.22 -46.98
N SER A 498 -20.61 -0.79 -47.69
CA SER A 498 -21.36 -2.01 -48.00
C SER A 498 -21.76 -2.81 -46.76
N LEU A 499 -20.90 -2.83 -45.72
CA LEU A 499 -21.20 -3.51 -44.45
C LEU A 499 -22.25 -2.74 -43.65
N LEU A 500 -22.15 -1.41 -43.59
CA LEU A 500 -23.12 -0.54 -42.93
C LEU A 500 -24.50 -0.59 -43.61
N SER A 501 -24.54 -0.79 -44.93
CA SER A 501 -25.79 -0.90 -45.69
C SER A 501 -26.45 -2.27 -45.59
N ALA A 502 -25.67 -3.31 -45.24
CA ALA A 502 -26.17 -4.68 -45.11
C ALA A 502 -26.79 -4.97 -43.73
N ASP A 503 -26.40 -4.23 -42.69
CA ASP A 503 -26.87 -4.44 -41.31
C ASP A 503 -27.11 -3.10 -40.59
N GLU A 504 -28.39 -2.83 -40.31
CA GLU A 504 -28.84 -1.61 -39.63
C GLU A 504 -28.31 -1.51 -38.19
N LEU A 505 -28.11 -2.64 -37.50
CA LEU A 505 -27.57 -2.65 -36.13
C LEU A 505 -26.10 -2.24 -36.12
N VAL A 506 -25.34 -2.69 -37.13
CA VAL A 506 -23.95 -2.24 -37.33
C VAL A 506 -23.95 -0.75 -37.64
N ARG A 507 -24.81 -0.27 -38.54
CA ARG A 507 -24.92 1.17 -38.85
C ARG A 507 -25.17 2.05 -37.62
N GLN A 508 -26.08 1.62 -36.74
CA GLN A 508 -26.38 2.35 -35.49
C GLN A 508 -25.20 2.39 -34.52
N SER A 509 -24.34 1.37 -34.51
CA SER A 509 -23.16 1.33 -33.64
C SER A 509 -22.02 2.29 -34.04
N PHE A 510 -22.05 2.82 -35.27
CA PHE A 510 -21.04 3.73 -35.84
C PHE A 510 -21.56 5.16 -36.05
N GLN A 511 -22.67 5.53 -35.42
CA GLN A 511 -23.16 6.90 -35.43
C GLN A 511 -22.27 7.83 -34.62
N ASP A 512 -22.33 9.12 -34.97
CA ASP A 512 -21.70 10.17 -34.18
C ASP A 512 -22.27 10.20 -32.77
N ARG A 513 -21.39 10.29 -31.78
CA ARG A 513 -21.74 10.31 -30.38
C ARG A 513 -21.28 11.63 -29.77
N PHE A 514 -22.22 12.32 -29.16
CA PHE A 514 -21.95 13.44 -28.27
C PHE A 514 -22.56 13.11 -26.91
N ILE A 515 -21.70 12.98 -25.91
CA ILE A 515 -22.10 12.65 -24.54
C ILE A 515 -21.65 13.81 -23.66
N PHE A 516 -22.62 14.49 -23.07
CA PHE A 516 -22.39 15.34 -21.92
C PHE A 516 -22.72 14.54 -20.67
N SER A 517 -21.77 14.40 -19.76
CA SER A 517 -22.00 13.71 -18.50
C SER A 517 -21.40 14.46 -17.31
N LEU A 518 -22.01 14.17 -16.17
CA LEU A 518 -21.49 14.46 -14.85
C LEU A 518 -21.22 13.11 -14.19
N ILE A 519 -20.02 12.93 -13.67
CA ILE A 519 -19.56 11.64 -13.15
C ILE A 519 -19.10 11.85 -11.71
N TYR A 520 -19.56 11.00 -10.81
CA TYR A 520 -19.12 10.97 -9.43
C TYR A 520 -18.77 9.54 -9.06
N ASN A 521 -17.53 9.34 -8.60
CA ASN A 521 -17.03 8.09 -8.08
C ASN A 521 -16.54 8.30 -6.64
N SER A 522 -16.80 7.33 -5.78
CA SER A 522 -16.22 7.26 -4.44
C SER A 522 -15.71 5.84 -4.18
N CYS A 523 -14.51 5.73 -3.62
CA CYS A 523 -13.92 4.49 -3.18
C CYS A 523 -13.81 4.47 -1.67
#